data_AF-A0A181ZEY1-F1
#
_entry.id   AF-A0A181ZEY1-F1
#
_cell.length_a   1.000
_cell.length_b   1.000
_cell.length_c   1.000
_cell.angle_alpha   90.00
_cell.angle_beta   90.00
_cell.angle_gamma   90.00
#
_symmetry.space_group_name_H-M   'P 1'
#
loop_
_entity.id
_entity.type
_entity.pdbx_description
1 polymer ?
#
loop_
_entity_poly.entity_id
_entity_poly.type
_entity_poly.pdbx_seq_one_letter_code
_entity_poly.pdbx_strand_id
1 'polypeptide(L)'
;MMRGGSAQARQFQLVVDERDESWTCDRQGDRHRDQYADGVLHSIDGPVEVGFARSGTVAPPVRLLTPELLPMWGSPASFVPILVQRIRGHWLLVTCEHERDPADRVTVVIDEGDGIAHRWYGTSEVTVLTEVRVMDDDEPAPLRPRFSRLSEWPALEY
;
A
#
# COMPACT_ATOMS: atom_id res chain seq x y z
N MET A 1 27.38 -15.86 0.56
CA MET A 1 27.58 -15.50 -0.86
C MET A 1 26.20 -15.32 -1.48
N MET A 2 25.62 -14.10 -1.44
CA MET A 2 24.34 -13.81 -2.08
C MET A 2 24.58 -13.39 -3.53
N ARG A 3 24.27 -14.27 -4.47
CA ARG A 3 23.96 -13.90 -5.87
C ARG A 3 22.52 -14.33 -6.09
N GLY A 4 21.61 -13.37 -6.24
CA GLY A 4 20.21 -13.65 -6.55
C GLY A 4 19.48 -12.33 -6.81
N GLY A 5 19.27 -12.03 -8.09
CA GLY A 5 18.55 -10.90 -8.68
C GLY A 5 18.17 -9.73 -7.78
N SER A 6 18.86 -8.59 -7.91
CA SER A 6 18.35 -7.33 -7.36
C SER A 6 17.05 -6.98 -8.10
N ALA A 7 15.90 -7.35 -7.54
CA ALA A 7 14.67 -6.64 -7.85
C ALA A 7 14.94 -5.21 -7.36
N GLN A 8 15.23 -4.31 -8.31
CA GLN A 8 15.49 -2.92 -8.01
C GLN A 8 14.25 -2.36 -7.31
N ALA A 9 14.45 -1.75 -6.13
CA ALA A 9 13.36 -1.09 -5.43
C ALA A 9 12.68 -0.08 -6.36
N ARG A 10 11.36 -0.16 -6.46
CA ARG A 10 10.54 0.74 -7.27
C ARG A 10 9.89 1.76 -6.35
N GLN A 11 9.97 3.02 -6.74
CA GLN A 11 9.28 4.11 -6.05
C GLN A 11 7.88 4.31 -6.61
N PHE A 12 7.02 4.93 -5.81
CA PHE A 12 5.67 5.31 -6.19
C PHE A 12 5.26 6.62 -5.51
N GLN A 13 4.23 7.26 -6.05
CA GLN A 13 3.47 8.32 -5.40
C GLN A 13 2.00 7.91 -5.47
N LEU A 14 1.29 8.11 -4.36
CA LEU A 14 -0.11 7.73 -4.21
C LEU A 14 -0.86 8.91 -3.58
N VAL A 15 -2.10 9.08 -4.02
CA VAL A 15 -3.07 9.99 -3.41
C VAL A 15 -4.37 9.23 -3.26
N VAL A 16 -4.98 9.32 -2.08
CA VAL A 16 -6.31 8.77 -1.80
C VAL A 16 -7.17 9.93 -1.31
N ASP A 17 -8.36 10.04 -1.88
CA ASP A 17 -9.44 10.90 -1.39
C ASP A 17 -10.50 9.98 -0.80
N GLU A 18 -10.62 10.00 0.52
CA GLU A 18 -11.59 9.15 1.24
C GLU A 18 -13.03 9.63 1.06
N ARG A 19 -13.24 10.93 0.82
CA ARG A 19 -14.56 11.53 0.69
C ARG A 19 -15.20 11.19 -0.64
N ASP A 20 -14.42 11.33 -1.71
CA ASP A 20 -14.84 11.00 -3.07
C ASP A 20 -14.58 9.54 -3.43
N GLU A 21 -14.04 8.76 -2.48
CA GLU A 21 -13.61 7.37 -2.67
C GLU A 21 -12.78 7.23 -3.96
N SER A 22 -11.74 8.05 -4.11
CA SER A 22 -10.92 8.07 -5.32
C SER A 22 -9.44 7.92 -5.00
N TRP A 23 -8.64 7.47 -5.97
CA TRP A 23 -7.18 7.41 -5.81
C TRP A 23 -6.43 7.50 -7.12
N THR A 24 -5.16 7.93 -7.03
CA THR A 24 -4.20 7.91 -8.13
C THR A 24 -2.87 7.33 -7.69
N CYS A 25 -2.25 6.50 -8.52
CA CYS A 25 -0.96 5.87 -8.24
C CYS A 25 -0.01 6.02 -9.44
N ASP A 26 1.12 6.68 -9.21
CA ASP A 26 2.24 6.73 -10.14
C ASP A 26 3.35 5.79 -9.67
N ARG A 27 3.92 5.02 -10.59
CA ARG A 27 5.05 4.13 -10.32
C ARG A 27 6.27 4.50 -11.14
N GLN A 28 7.45 4.30 -10.56
CA GLN A 28 8.71 4.50 -11.26
C GLN A 28 8.85 3.53 -12.44
N GLY A 29 9.06 4.09 -13.63
CA GLY A 29 9.27 3.33 -14.87
C GLY A 29 7.99 3.13 -15.68
N ASP A 30 6.81 3.30 -15.06
CA ASP A 30 5.54 3.20 -15.75
C ASP A 30 5.24 4.52 -16.46
N ARG A 31 4.61 4.47 -17.63
CA ARG A 31 4.13 5.67 -18.33
C ARG A 31 2.69 6.01 -18.01
N HIS A 32 1.94 5.02 -17.54
CA HIS A 32 0.55 5.13 -17.12
C HIS A 32 0.44 5.53 -15.65
N ARG A 33 -0.61 6.26 -15.31
CA ARG A 33 -1.02 6.53 -13.93
C ARG A 33 -2.26 5.66 -13.68
N ASP A 34 -2.14 4.69 -12.78
CA ASP A 34 -3.31 3.94 -12.34
C ASP A 34 -4.21 4.90 -11.55
N GLN A 35 -5.51 4.88 -11.83
CA GLN A 35 -6.45 5.74 -11.11
C GLN A 35 -7.81 5.06 -10.94
N TYR A 36 -8.51 5.40 -9.87
CA TYR A 36 -9.88 5.00 -9.63
C TYR A 36 -10.71 6.22 -9.28
N ALA A 37 -11.84 6.37 -9.96
CA ALA A 37 -12.85 7.38 -9.68
C ALA A 37 -14.20 6.91 -10.23
N ASP A 38 -15.29 7.34 -9.61
CA ASP A 38 -16.66 7.12 -10.11
C ASP A 38 -17.00 5.64 -10.41
N GLY A 39 -16.47 4.69 -9.61
CA GLY A 39 -16.72 3.26 -9.81
C GLY A 39 -15.90 2.60 -10.91
N VAL A 40 -14.95 3.33 -11.52
CA VAL A 40 -14.15 2.85 -12.64
C VAL A 40 -12.66 2.91 -12.30
N LEU A 41 -12.00 1.76 -12.40
CA LEU A 41 -10.56 1.63 -12.33
C LEU A 41 -9.97 1.76 -13.73
N HIS A 42 -9.06 2.70 -13.93
CA HIS A 42 -8.27 2.86 -15.14
C HIS A 42 -6.83 2.40 -14.92
N SER A 43 -6.48 1.21 -15.42
CA SER A 43 -5.12 0.68 -15.39
C SER A 43 -4.54 0.54 -16.81
N ILE A 44 -3.32 0.02 -16.90
CA ILE A 44 -2.67 -0.30 -18.18
C ILE A 44 -3.46 -1.32 -19.02
N ASP A 45 -4.27 -2.16 -18.38
CA ASP A 45 -5.09 -3.19 -19.04
C ASP A 45 -6.43 -2.63 -19.57
N GLY A 46 -6.74 -1.37 -19.25
CA GLY A 46 -7.95 -0.68 -19.65
C GLY A 46 -8.90 -0.40 -18.47
N PRO A 47 -10.05 0.24 -18.76
CA PRO A 47 -11.05 0.57 -17.75
C PRO A 47 -11.83 -0.67 -17.30
N VAL A 48 -12.06 -0.80 -15.99
CA VAL A 48 -12.85 -1.88 -15.38
C VAL A 48 -13.76 -1.30 -14.30
N GLU A 49 -15.04 -1.67 -14.31
CA GLU A 49 -15.98 -1.34 -13.24
C GLU A 49 -15.70 -2.18 -12.00
N VAL A 50 -15.53 -1.51 -10.86
CA VAL A 50 -15.19 -2.14 -9.58
C VAL A 50 -15.56 -1.19 -8.43
N GLY A 51 -15.83 -1.70 -7.24
CA GLY A 51 -16.02 -0.85 -6.06
C GLY A 51 -14.70 -0.39 -5.43
N PHE A 52 -14.72 0.72 -4.68
CA PHE A 52 -13.53 1.32 -4.06
C PHE A 52 -12.72 0.30 -3.24
N ALA A 53 -13.39 -0.46 -2.37
CA ALA A 53 -12.79 -1.52 -1.55
C ALA A 53 -11.98 -2.57 -2.34
N ARG A 54 -12.34 -2.80 -3.61
CA ARG A 54 -11.66 -3.79 -4.47
C ARG A 54 -10.67 -3.14 -5.45
N SER A 55 -10.86 -1.86 -5.76
CA SER A 55 -10.05 -1.12 -6.73
C SER A 55 -8.54 -1.13 -6.40
N GLY A 56 -8.19 -1.02 -5.11
CA GLY A 56 -6.79 -1.06 -4.64
C GLY A 56 -6.07 -2.39 -4.82
N THR A 57 -6.73 -3.45 -5.32
CA THR A 57 -6.07 -4.74 -5.58
C THR A 57 -5.00 -4.63 -6.68
N VAL A 58 -5.22 -3.79 -7.70
CA VAL A 58 -4.25 -3.59 -8.79
C VAL A 58 -3.13 -2.62 -8.41
N ALA A 59 -3.34 -1.87 -7.33
CA ALA A 59 -2.38 -0.93 -6.78
C ALA A 59 -2.16 -1.21 -5.30
N PRO A 60 -1.37 -2.26 -4.95
CA PRO A 60 -1.21 -2.68 -3.57
C PRO A 60 -0.80 -1.56 -2.58
N PRO A 61 0.04 -0.56 -2.97
CA PRO A 61 0.31 0.61 -2.13
C PRO A 61 -0.93 1.42 -1.70
N VAL A 62 -2.02 1.45 -2.49
CA VAL A 62 -3.29 2.14 -2.14
C VAL A 62 -3.80 1.67 -0.78
N ARG A 63 -3.69 0.36 -0.52
CA ARG A 63 -4.20 -0.28 0.69
C ARG A 63 -3.40 0.04 1.93
N LEU A 64 -2.22 0.64 1.79
CA LEU A 64 -1.46 1.10 2.95
C LEU A 64 -2.07 2.37 3.54
N LEU A 65 -2.68 3.24 2.71
CA LEU A 65 -3.43 4.41 3.17
C LEU A 65 -4.87 4.09 3.60
N THR A 66 -5.37 2.90 3.26
CA THR A 66 -6.70 2.41 3.65
C THR A 66 -6.59 1.03 4.28
N PRO A 67 -5.90 0.90 5.43
CA PRO A 67 -5.56 -0.41 6.00
C PRO A 67 -6.78 -1.23 6.42
N GLU A 68 -7.93 -0.61 6.66
CA GLU A 68 -9.23 -1.26 6.86
C GLU A 68 -9.70 -2.03 5.61
N LEU A 69 -9.23 -1.65 4.42
CA LEU A 69 -9.49 -2.33 3.15
C LEU A 69 -8.42 -3.37 2.80
N LEU A 70 -7.42 -3.60 3.66
CA LEU A 70 -6.46 -4.67 3.44
C LEU A 70 -7.19 -6.02 3.42
N PRO A 71 -6.87 -6.91 2.47
CA PRO A 71 -7.51 -8.22 2.30
C PRO A 71 -7.19 -9.20 3.44
N MET A 72 -6.68 -8.71 4.57
CA MET A 72 -6.42 -9.46 5.79
C MET A 72 -7.60 -9.42 6.77
N TRP A 73 -8.57 -8.53 6.57
CA TRP A 73 -9.73 -8.40 7.45
C TRP A 73 -10.94 -9.12 6.85
N GLY A 74 -11.07 -10.43 7.13
CA GLY A 74 -12.27 -11.19 6.75
C GLY A 74 -12.54 -11.31 5.25
N SER A 75 -11.53 -11.05 4.41
CA SER A 75 -11.61 -11.20 2.95
C SER A 75 -11.49 -12.67 2.54
N PRO A 76 -12.05 -13.07 1.37
CA PRO A 76 -11.86 -14.41 0.78
C PRO A 76 -10.39 -14.79 0.56
N ALA A 77 -9.47 -13.83 0.65
CA ALA A 77 -8.02 -14.03 0.60
C ALA A 77 -7.48 -14.87 1.77
N SER A 78 -8.32 -15.29 2.72
CA SER A 78 -8.02 -16.34 3.70
C SER A 78 -6.90 -15.96 4.68
N PHE A 79 -6.74 -14.70 5.08
CA PHE A 79 -5.80 -14.31 6.14
C PHE A 79 -6.54 -13.95 7.42
N VAL A 80 -6.01 -14.37 8.57
CA VAL A 80 -6.56 -14.04 9.89
C VAL A 80 -5.46 -13.48 10.82
N PRO A 81 -5.75 -12.47 11.65
CA PRO A 81 -4.78 -11.94 12.60
C PRO A 81 -4.44 -13.00 13.66
N ILE A 82 -3.16 -13.31 13.81
CA ILE A 82 -2.65 -14.25 14.82
C ILE A 82 -1.84 -13.55 15.92
N LEU A 83 -1.37 -12.33 15.65
CA LEU A 83 -0.59 -11.53 16.58
C LEU A 83 -0.85 -10.05 16.33
N VAL A 84 -1.14 -9.32 17.40
CA VAL A 84 -1.21 -7.86 17.43
C VAL A 84 -0.34 -7.37 18.59
N GLN A 85 0.67 -6.57 18.29
CA GLN A 85 1.59 -6.04 19.28
C GLN A 85 1.72 -4.54 19.12
N ARG A 86 1.57 -3.81 20.24
CA ARG A 86 1.96 -2.41 20.28
C ARG A 86 3.48 -2.31 20.44
N ILE A 87 4.14 -1.61 19.52
CA ILE A 87 5.57 -1.32 19.55
C ILE A 87 5.78 0.19 19.66
N ARG A 88 6.76 0.60 20.47
CA ARG A 88 7.14 2.02 20.68
C ARG A 88 5.95 2.98 20.96
N GLY A 89 4.91 2.46 21.61
CA GLY A 89 3.81 3.23 22.20
C GLY A 89 2.62 3.57 21.30
N HIS A 90 2.83 3.69 19.99
CA HIS A 90 1.79 4.13 19.03
C HIS A 90 1.73 3.29 17.75
N TRP A 91 2.69 2.38 17.54
CA TRP A 91 2.68 1.52 16.37
C TRP A 91 2.06 0.16 16.70
N LEU A 92 1.26 -0.37 15.81
CA LEU A 92 0.74 -1.73 15.86
C LEU A 92 1.45 -2.59 14.81
N LEU A 93 2.17 -3.62 15.28
CA LEU A 93 2.63 -4.72 14.47
C LEU A 93 1.52 -5.78 14.42
N VAL A 94 0.94 -6.00 13.25
CA VAL A 94 -0.08 -7.02 13.04
C VAL A 94 0.47 -8.10 12.11
N THR A 95 0.50 -9.33 12.58
CA THR A 95 0.82 -10.50 11.76
C THR A 95 -0.44 -11.30 11.50
N CYS A 96 -0.68 -11.58 10.22
CA CYS A 96 -1.75 -12.45 9.78
C CYS A 96 -1.17 -13.72 9.16
N GLU A 97 -1.93 -14.81 9.30
CA GLU A 97 -1.59 -16.13 8.79
C GLU A 97 -2.67 -16.56 7.79
N HIS A 98 -2.25 -17.22 6.71
CA HIS A 98 -3.18 -17.77 5.71
C HIS A 98 -3.85 -19.04 6.24
N GLU A 99 -5.18 -19.12 6.19
CA GLU A 99 -5.99 -20.20 6.76
C GLU A 99 -5.66 -21.58 6.17
N ARG A 100 -5.20 -21.64 4.91
CA ARG A 100 -4.85 -22.90 4.23
C ARG A 100 -3.36 -23.22 4.23
N ASP A 101 -2.53 -22.25 4.55
CA ASP A 101 -1.07 -22.42 4.60
C ASP A 101 -0.49 -21.58 5.75
N PRO A 102 -0.32 -22.17 6.94
CA PRO A 102 0.22 -21.46 8.10
C PRO A 102 1.63 -20.87 7.91
N ALA A 103 2.36 -21.33 6.89
CA ALA A 103 3.67 -20.79 6.54
C ALA A 103 3.57 -19.49 5.73
N ASP A 104 2.45 -19.24 5.04
CA ASP A 104 2.21 -17.98 4.34
C ASP A 104 1.67 -16.93 5.33
N ARG A 105 2.49 -15.92 5.57
CA ARG A 105 2.25 -14.90 6.58
C ARG A 105 2.50 -13.53 6.00
N VAL A 106 1.63 -12.60 6.38
CA VAL A 106 1.81 -11.19 6.06
C VAL A 106 1.94 -10.40 7.34
N THR A 107 2.77 -9.36 7.34
CA THR A 107 2.92 -8.48 8.49
C THR A 107 2.74 -7.04 8.05
N VAL A 108 1.96 -6.28 8.81
CA VAL A 108 1.72 -4.86 8.59
C VAL A 108 2.10 -4.07 9.84
N VAL A 109 2.65 -2.88 9.64
CA VAL A 109 2.94 -1.92 10.71
C VAL A 109 2.04 -0.71 10.50
N ILE A 110 1.15 -0.46 11.46
CA ILE A 110 0.15 0.61 11.42
C ILE A 110 0.49 1.63 12.50
N ASP A 111 0.45 2.92 12.20
CA ASP A 111 0.51 3.96 13.24
C ASP A 111 -0.90 4.21 13.77
N GLU A 112 -1.10 4.17 15.08
CA GLU A 112 -2.38 4.49 15.72
C GLU A 112 -2.72 5.98 15.66
N GLY A 113 -1.72 6.85 15.44
CA GLY A 113 -1.89 8.30 15.38
C GLY A 113 -2.59 8.77 14.10
N ASP A 114 -2.22 8.20 12.95
CA ASP A 114 -2.80 8.52 11.64
C ASP A 114 -3.68 7.39 11.07
N GLY A 115 -3.63 6.18 11.65
CA GLY A 115 -4.37 5.02 11.20
C GLY A 115 -3.80 4.36 9.95
N ILE A 116 -2.62 4.77 9.45
CA ILE A 116 -2.03 4.36 8.18
C ILE A 116 -1.07 3.18 8.37
N ALA A 117 -1.03 2.27 7.40
CA ALA A 117 -0.02 1.22 7.34
C ALA A 117 1.27 1.74 6.69
N HIS A 118 2.31 1.98 7.50
CA HIS A 118 3.59 2.48 7.02
C HIS A 118 4.48 1.39 6.41
N ARG A 119 4.25 0.12 6.78
CA ARG A 119 4.91 -1.02 6.15
C ARG A 119 3.98 -2.18 5.94
N TRP A 120 4.20 -2.86 4.83
CA TRP A 120 3.59 -4.14 4.54
C TRP A 120 4.63 -5.12 4.01
N TYR A 121 4.74 -6.25 4.69
CA TYR A 121 5.56 -7.40 4.32
C TYR A 121 4.62 -8.44 3.72
N GLY A 122 4.46 -8.39 2.40
CA GLY A 122 3.70 -9.38 1.65
C GLY A 122 4.57 -10.58 1.26
N THR A 123 3.94 -11.57 0.63
CA THR A 123 4.59 -12.83 0.23
C THR A 123 5.69 -12.62 -0.84
N SER A 124 5.53 -11.62 -1.72
CA SER A 124 6.45 -11.37 -2.84
C SER A 124 7.23 -10.06 -2.76
N GLU A 125 6.76 -9.09 -1.98
CA GLU A 125 7.36 -7.76 -1.90
C GLU A 125 7.19 -7.13 -0.52
N VAL A 126 8.08 -6.19 -0.23
CA VAL A 126 7.99 -5.31 0.93
C VAL A 126 7.65 -3.91 0.44
N THR A 127 6.53 -3.37 0.88
CA THR A 127 6.10 -2.00 0.59
C THR A 127 6.33 -1.13 1.83
N VAL A 128 6.89 0.05 1.60
CA VAL A 128 7.23 1.00 2.66
C VAL A 128 6.76 2.39 2.22
N LEU A 129 5.96 3.05 3.05
CA LEU A 129 5.69 4.47 2.92
C LEU A 129 6.84 5.25 3.56
N THR A 130 7.46 6.14 2.80
CA THR A 130 8.60 6.93 3.27
C THR A 130 8.18 8.32 3.74
N GLU A 131 7.12 8.86 3.15
CA GLU A 131 6.56 10.16 3.47
C GLU A 131 5.04 10.06 3.33
N VAL A 132 4.34 10.60 4.31
CA VAL A 132 2.88 10.68 4.34
C VAL A 132 2.51 12.10 4.75
N ARG A 133 1.54 12.70 4.06
CA ARG A 133 0.97 13.99 4.42
C ARG A 133 -0.51 13.99 4.09
N VAL A 134 -1.27 14.75 4.86
CA VAL A 134 -2.66 15.09 4.54
C VAL A 134 -2.63 16.33 3.64
N MET A 135 -3.47 16.32 2.60
CA MET A 135 -3.68 17.46 1.70
C MET A 135 -4.97 18.19 2.10
N ASP A 136 -5.01 19.51 1.89
CA ASP A 136 -6.26 20.26 2.05
C ASP A 136 -7.24 19.93 0.91
N ASP A 137 -8.55 19.98 1.16
CA ASP A 137 -9.60 19.65 0.18
C ASP A 137 -9.49 20.43 -1.14
N ASP A 138 -9.04 21.70 -1.08
CA ASP A 138 -8.88 22.56 -2.26
C ASP A 138 -7.49 22.44 -2.92
N GLU A 139 -6.59 21.64 -2.34
CA GLU A 139 -5.24 21.43 -2.90
C GLU A 139 -5.33 20.56 -4.16
N PRO A 140 -4.80 21.01 -5.31
CA PRO A 140 -4.82 20.21 -6.53
C PRO A 140 -3.97 18.95 -6.35
N ALA A 141 -4.43 17.84 -6.96
CA ALA A 141 -3.68 16.59 -6.97
C ALA A 141 -2.22 16.82 -7.44
N PRO A 142 -1.22 16.20 -6.77
CA PRO A 142 0.17 16.39 -7.11
C PRO A 142 0.47 16.00 -8.56
N LEU A 143 1.35 16.80 -9.16
CA LEU A 143 1.91 16.49 -10.46
C LEU A 143 2.69 15.18 -10.39
N ARG A 144 2.69 14.46 -11.51
CA ARG A 144 3.43 13.22 -11.65
C ARG A 144 4.90 13.41 -11.24
N PRO A 145 5.41 12.59 -10.31
CA PRO A 145 6.73 12.81 -9.76
C PRO A 145 7.82 12.42 -10.75
N ARG A 146 8.99 13.04 -10.60
CA ARG A 146 10.23 12.54 -11.20
C ARG A 146 10.98 11.76 -10.13
N PHE A 147 10.88 10.44 -10.18
CA PHE A 147 11.56 9.57 -9.22
C PHE A 147 13.08 9.65 -9.40
N SER A 148 13.78 10.15 -8.37
CA SER A 148 15.24 10.08 -8.27
C SER A 148 15.70 8.63 -8.19
N ARG A 149 16.97 8.35 -8.50
CA ARG A 149 17.50 7.00 -8.30
C ARG A 149 17.60 6.73 -6.79
N LEU A 150 16.97 5.64 -6.33
CA LEU A 150 17.13 5.18 -4.96
C LEU A 150 18.58 4.67 -4.77
N SER A 151 19.37 5.38 -3.96
CA SER A 151 20.76 5.01 -3.67
C SER A 151 20.85 3.98 -2.55
N GLU A 152 19.94 4.06 -1.58
CA GLU A 152 19.87 3.20 -0.40
C GLU A 152 18.40 2.94 -0.05
N TRP A 153 18.14 1.84 0.66
CA TRP A 153 16.80 1.58 1.20
C TRP A 153 16.51 2.56 2.34
N PRO A 154 15.30 3.16 2.40
CA PRO A 154 14.92 4.03 3.49
C PRO A 154 14.99 3.29 4.83
N ALA A 155 15.73 3.86 5.79
CA ALA A 155 15.60 3.48 7.19
C ALA A 155 14.42 4.24 7.78
N LEU A 156 13.40 3.53 8.31
CA LEU A 156 12.38 4.17 9.14
C LEU A 156 12.72 3.92 10.60
N GLU A 157 12.67 4.97 11.39
CA GLU A 157 12.76 4.93 12.83
C GLU A 157 11.32 4.81 13.39
N TYR A 158 11.09 3.80 14.22
CA TYR A 158 9.79 3.60 14.88
C TYR A 158 9.74 4.27 16.26
#